data_AF-A0A1B6AF55-F1
#
_entry.id   AF-A0A1B6AF55-F1
#
_cell.length_a   1.000
_cell.length_b   1.000
_cell.length_c   1.000
_cell.angle_alpha   90.00
_cell.angle_beta   90.00
_cell.angle_gamma   90.00
#
_symmetry.space_group_name_H-M   'P 1'
#
loop_
_entity.id
_entity.type
_entity.pdbx_description
1 polymer ?
#
loop_
_entity_poly.entity_id
_entity_poly.type
_entity_poly.pdbx_seq_one_letter_code
_entity_poly.pdbx_strand_id
1 'polypeptide(L)'
;MITIETYCRTEAGEFLPFESMSDFSSEFDLIEGAVEITIDGQTLIGIQEWDYVFPLWAYITDMAAELGSVNSASLRFPDQPIRIDALRGPNGIRLHLHGGALDRTVVANEAEFLEAVHGRGKSFFEGVISQFPTQLSVIATYRDKLEELHENSSHAVRWEERIGSQKVAAFREAERQAGRRLTPAERESLITEVAGCRIAFQDLVMRVIRVLEKG
;
A
#
# COMPACT_ATOMS: atom_id res chain seq x y z
N MET A 1 8.52 9.38 -1.84
CA MET A 1 7.05 9.33 -1.67
C MET A 1 6.49 8.20 -2.50
N ILE A 2 5.98 7.20 -1.80
CA ILE A 2 5.30 6.04 -2.38
C ILE A 2 3.79 6.24 -2.26
N THR A 3 3.08 5.97 -3.35
CA THR A 3 1.60 5.91 -3.37
C THR A 3 1.14 4.59 -3.97
N ILE A 4 0.20 3.93 -3.31
CA ILE A 4 -0.45 2.69 -3.77
C ILE A 4 -1.96 2.89 -3.72
N GLU A 5 -2.58 2.94 -4.89
CA GLU A 5 -4.02 3.15 -5.04
C GLU A 5 -4.65 1.92 -5.69
N THR A 6 -5.83 1.53 -5.21
CA THR A 6 -6.55 0.36 -5.73
C THR A 6 -7.80 0.83 -6.44
N TYR A 7 -8.00 0.31 -7.65
CA TYR A 7 -9.15 0.62 -8.48
C TYR A 7 -9.89 -0.65 -8.87
N CYS A 8 -11.21 -0.58 -8.95
CA CYS A 8 -12.04 -1.58 -9.60
C CYS A 8 -12.38 -1.13 -11.02
N ARG A 9 -12.39 -2.06 -11.96
CA ARG A 9 -12.80 -1.84 -13.33
C ARG A 9 -14.28 -2.17 -13.48
N THR A 10 -15.06 -1.25 -14.02
CA THR A 10 -16.49 -1.44 -14.31
C THR A 10 -16.67 -2.21 -15.61
N GLU A 11 -17.87 -2.74 -15.86
CA GLU A 11 -18.22 -3.37 -17.15
C GLU A 11 -18.06 -2.41 -18.34
N ALA A 12 -18.20 -1.09 -18.10
CA ALA A 12 -17.97 -0.05 -19.09
C ALA A 12 -16.47 0.22 -19.35
N GLY A 13 -15.57 -0.42 -18.59
CA GLY A 13 -14.13 -0.26 -18.66
C GLY A 13 -13.57 0.95 -17.90
N GLU A 14 -14.38 1.60 -17.06
CA GLU A 14 -13.96 2.72 -16.22
C GLU A 14 -13.27 2.21 -14.94
N PHE A 15 -12.33 3.00 -14.40
CA PHE A 15 -11.64 2.67 -13.16
C PHE A 15 -12.12 3.59 -12.03
N LEU A 16 -12.74 2.99 -11.01
CA LEU A 16 -13.22 3.67 -9.83
C LEU A 16 -12.37 3.27 -8.62
N PRO A 17 -12.08 4.18 -7.66
CA PRO A 17 -11.41 3.81 -6.42
C PRO A 17 -12.15 2.65 -5.74
N PHE A 18 -11.42 1.67 -5.21
CA PHE A 18 -12.00 0.48 -4.58
C PHE A 18 -13.01 0.84 -3.49
N GLU A 19 -12.72 1.87 -2.69
CA GLU A 19 -13.58 2.35 -1.60
C GLU A 19 -14.88 3.01 -2.08
N SER A 20 -14.97 3.36 -3.37
CA SER A 20 -16.17 3.94 -3.99
C SER A 20 -17.13 2.89 -4.54
N MET A 21 -16.74 1.61 -4.54
CA MET A 21 -17.58 0.51 -5.03
C MET A 21 -18.63 0.14 -4.00
N SER A 22 -19.90 0.21 -4.39
CA SER A 22 -21.05 -0.16 -3.55
C SER A 22 -21.59 -1.56 -3.82
N ASP A 23 -21.38 -2.09 -5.03
CA ASP A 23 -21.92 -3.38 -5.46
C ASP A 23 -20.80 -4.26 -6.04
N PHE A 24 -20.60 -5.43 -5.44
CA PHE A 24 -19.77 -6.48 -5.97
C PHE A 24 -20.67 -7.61 -6.48
N SER A 25 -20.89 -7.68 -7.78
CA SER A 25 -21.67 -8.74 -8.43
C SER A 25 -20.82 -10.00 -8.69
N SER A 26 -19.50 -9.92 -8.54
CA SER A 26 -18.53 -10.98 -8.79
C SER A 26 -18.03 -11.65 -7.51
N GLU A 27 -17.47 -12.85 -7.65
CA GLU A 27 -16.62 -13.44 -6.61
C GLU A 27 -15.43 -12.52 -6.31
N PHE A 28 -14.98 -12.50 -5.05
CA PHE A 28 -13.99 -11.53 -4.58
C PHE A 28 -12.63 -11.64 -5.30
N ASP A 29 -12.28 -12.83 -5.77
CA ASP A 29 -11.07 -13.15 -6.51
C ASP A 29 -11.17 -12.89 -8.02
N LEU A 30 -12.36 -12.55 -8.51
CA LEU A 30 -12.64 -12.21 -9.91
C LEU A 30 -12.90 -10.72 -10.14
N ILE A 31 -12.67 -9.87 -9.13
CA ILE A 31 -12.80 -8.42 -9.27
C ILE A 31 -11.70 -7.90 -10.18
N GLU A 32 -12.05 -7.49 -11.40
CA GLU A 32 -11.13 -6.80 -12.31
C GLU A 32 -10.80 -5.39 -11.79
N GLY A 33 -9.56 -4.95 -11.99
CA GLY A 33 -9.12 -3.63 -11.58
C GLY A 33 -7.62 -3.46 -11.60
N ALA A 34 -7.09 -2.45 -10.93
CA ALA A 34 -5.66 -2.15 -10.96
C ALA A 34 -5.14 -1.76 -9.58
N VAL A 35 -3.89 -2.15 -9.29
CA VAL A 35 -3.12 -1.63 -8.17
C VAL A 35 -2.06 -0.69 -8.75
N GLU A 36 -2.33 0.62 -8.71
CA GLU A 36 -1.38 1.63 -9.18
C GLU A 36 -0.29 1.83 -8.12
N ILE A 37 0.98 1.69 -8.50
CA ILE A 37 2.14 1.95 -7.64
C ILE A 37 3.00 3.03 -8.28
N THR A 38 3.16 4.15 -7.57
CA THR A 38 4.04 5.24 -7.96
C THR A 38 5.08 5.50 -6.88
N ILE A 39 6.34 5.64 -7.28
CA ILE A 39 7.48 5.86 -6.39
C ILE A 39 8.23 7.10 -6.87
N ASP A 40 8.27 8.15 -6.05
CA ASP A 40 8.91 9.42 -6.36
C ASP A 40 8.44 10.03 -7.71
N GLY A 41 7.14 9.92 -7.98
CA GLY A 41 6.51 10.40 -9.21
C GLY A 41 6.72 9.50 -10.43
N GLN A 42 7.45 8.39 -10.29
CA GLN A 42 7.63 7.39 -11.35
C GLN A 42 6.63 6.24 -11.17
N THR A 43 5.84 5.98 -12.20
CA THR A 43 4.88 4.87 -12.21
C THR A 43 5.61 3.55 -12.41
N LEU A 44 5.49 2.63 -11.44
CA LEU A 44 5.89 1.23 -11.60
C LEU A 44 4.74 0.46 -12.25
N ILE A 45 3.61 0.37 -11.55
CA ILE A 45 2.35 -0.20 -12.05
C ILE A 45 1.38 0.95 -12.24
N GLY A 46 0.80 1.07 -13.43
CA GLY A 46 -0.26 2.02 -13.75
C GLY A 46 -1.58 1.29 -14.02
N ILE A 47 -2.65 2.09 -14.22
CA ILE A 47 -4.01 1.57 -14.43
C ILE A 47 -4.13 0.66 -15.68
N GLN A 48 -3.25 0.83 -16.67
CA GLN A 48 -3.27 0.00 -17.89
C GLN A 48 -2.80 -1.44 -17.64
N GLU A 49 -2.05 -1.67 -16.56
CA GLU A 49 -1.63 -2.99 -16.11
C GLU A 49 -2.68 -3.60 -15.16
N TRP A 50 -3.95 -3.56 -15.55
CA TRP A 50 -5.10 -4.04 -14.76
C TRP A 50 -5.24 -5.57 -14.80
N ASP A 51 -5.62 -6.19 -13.68
CA ASP A 51 -5.79 -7.65 -13.54
C ASP A 51 -6.83 -7.93 -12.44
N TYR A 52 -6.94 -9.17 -11.95
CA TYR A 52 -7.75 -9.49 -10.78
C TYR A 52 -7.13 -8.92 -9.50
N VAL A 53 -7.82 -7.96 -8.89
CA VAL A 53 -7.27 -7.11 -7.82
C VAL A 53 -6.96 -7.87 -6.56
N PHE A 54 -7.82 -8.81 -6.15
CA PHE A 54 -7.59 -9.60 -4.94
C PHE A 54 -6.36 -10.52 -5.09
N PRO A 55 -6.25 -11.36 -6.13
CA PRO A 55 -5.03 -12.13 -6.38
C PRO A 55 -3.79 -11.25 -6.51
N LEU A 56 -3.90 -10.09 -7.16
CA LEU A 56 -2.77 -9.16 -7.30
C LEU A 56 -2.28 -8.65 -5.93
N TRP A 57 -3.19 -8.24 -5.03
CA TRP A 57 -2.83 -7.86 -3.66
C TRP A 57 -2.26 -9.02 -2.84
N ALA A 58 -2.79 -10.23 -3.00
CA ALA A 58 -2.24 -11.44 -2.39
C ALA A 58 -0.78 -11.66 -2.83
N TYR A 59 -0.47 -11.50 -4.12
CA TYR A 59 0.89 -11.68 -4.64
C TYR A 59 1.84 -10.55 -4.26
N ILE A 60 1.37 -9.30 -4.18
CA ILE A 60 2.14 -8.18 -3.63
C ILE A 60 2.47 -8.44 -2.15
N THR A 61 1.51 -8.94 -1.38
CA THR A 61 1.69 -9.32 0.03
C THR A 61 2.74 -10.41 0.18
N ASP A 62 2.66 -11.46 -0.63
CA ASP A 62 3.65 -12.56 -0.59
C ASP A 62 5.05 -12.08 -0.97
N MET A 63 5.18 -11.23 -2.00
CA MET A 63 6.47 -10.63 -2.37
C MET A 63 7.04 -9.76 -1.25
N ALA A 64 6.21 -8.97 -0.57
CA ALA A 64 6.65 -8.11 0.53
C ALA A 64 7.07 -8.93 1.76
N ALA A 65 6.32 -9.99 2.09
CA ALA A 65 6.67 -10.93 3.15
C ALA A 65 8.00 -11.68 2.84
N GLU A 66 8.18 -12.12 1.59
CA GLU A 66 9.41 -12.79 1.15
C GLU A 66 10.62 -11.86 1.28
N LEU A 67 10.50 -10.59 0.89
CA LEU A 67 11.55 -9.58 1.10
C LEU A 67 11.95 -9.43 2.57
N GLY A 68 11.05 -9.67 3.53
CA GLY A 68 11.40 -9.68 4.96
C GLY A 68 12.45 -10.73 5.34
N SER A 69 12.59 -11.81 4.55
CA SER A 69 13.45 -12.96 4.85
C SER A 69 14.66 -13.12 3.90
N VAL A 70 14.53 -12.66 2.65
CA VAL A 70 15.56 -12.81 1.61
C VAL A 70 15.86 -11.48 0.93
N ASN A 71 16.94 -11.41 0.14
CA ASN A 71 17.35 -10.18 -0.56
C ASN A 71 16.67 -9.98 -1.92
N SER A 72 15.83 -10.92 -2.36
CA SER A 72 15.12 -10.83 -3.62
C SER A 72 13.80 -11.57 -3.55
N ALA A 73 12.77 -11.01 -4.18
CA ALA A 73 11.46 -11.65 -4.33
C ALA A 73 10.90 -11.32 -5.72
N SER A 74 9.87 -12.03 -6.15
CA SER A 74 9.18 -11.67 -7.39
C SER A 74 7.72 -12.07 -7.38
N LEU A 75 6.88 -11.33 -8.09
CA LEU A 75 5.49 -11.68 -8.33
C LEU A 75 5.17 -11.70 -9.82
N ARG A 76 4.22 -12.55 -10.22
CA ARG A 76 3.64 -12.57 -11.58
C ARG A 76 2.21 -12.11 -11.49
N PHE A 77 1.76 -11.38 -12.49
CA PHE A 77 0.36 -10.98 -12.59
C PHE A 77 -0.53 -12.21 -12.86
N PRO A 78 -1.77 -12.24 -12.34
CA PRO A 78 -2.64 -13.40 -12.46
C PRO A 78 -2.96 -13.79 -13.91
N ASP A 79 -3.34 -12.84 -14.76
CA ASP A 79 -3.79 -13.11 -16.13
C ASP A 79 -2.90 -12.47 -17.21
N GLN A 80 -2.01 -11.54 -16.81
CA GLN A 80 -1.08 -10.90 -17.74
C GLN A 80 0.33 -11.48 -17.70
N PRO A 81 1.07 -11.44 -18.84
CA PRO A 81 2.48 -11.83 -18.90
C PRO A 81 3.39 -10.74 -18.31
N ILE A 82 3.02 -10.20 -17.16
CA ILE A 82 3.73 -9.16 -16.41
C ILE A 82 4.33 -9.80 -15.16
N ARG A 83 5.55 -9.38 -14.84
CA ARG A 83 6.25 -9.80 -13.63
C ARG A 83 7.00 -8.61 -13.02
N ILE A 84 7.05 -8.59 -11.70
CA ILE A 84 7.85 -7.64 -10.94
C ILE A 84 8.92 -8.42 -10.19
N ASP A 85 10.17 -8.01 -10.38
CA ASP A 85 11.29 -8.45 -9.58
C ASP A 85 11.66 -7.37 -8.56
N ALA A 86 11.81 -7.76 -7.30
CA ALA A 86 12.30 -6.93 -6.23
C ALA A 86 13.70 -7.41 -5.80
N LEU A 87 14.67 -6.51 -5.77
CA LEU A 87 16.04 -6.81 -5.35
C LEU A 87 16.54 -5.76 -4.37
N ARG A 88 16.89 -6.19 -3.14
CA ARG A 88 17.50 -5.33 -2.13
C ARG A 88 18.91 -4.92 -2.58
N GLY A 89 19.21 -3.64 -2.45
CA GLY A 89 20.50 -3.05 -2.78
C GLY A 89 20.91 -1.97 -1.78
N PRO A 90 22.08 -1.34 -2.00
CA PRO A 90 22.62 -0.34 -1.06
C PRO A 90 21.77 0.92 -0.92
N ASN A 91 20.90 1.20 -1.89
CA ASN A 91 20.05 2.40 -1.94
C ASN A 91 18.57 2.11 -1.68
N GLY A 92 18.24 0.93 -1.13
CA GLY A 92 16.86 0.45 -0.95
C GLY A 92 16.53 -0.72 -1.87
N ILE A 93 15.25 -0.91 -2.18
CA ILE A 93 14.77 -2.00 -3.04
C ILE A 93 14.65 -1.49 -4.47
N ARG A 94 15.28 -2.20 -5.41
CA ARG A 94 15.04 -2.01 -6.84
C ARG A 94 13.85 -2.87 -7.25
N LEU A 95 12.81 -2.23 -7.78
CA LEU A 95 11.63 -2.89 -8.33
C LEU A 95 11.69 -2.78 -9.86
N HIS A 96 11.59 -3.90 -10.55
CA HIS A 96 11.68 -4.00 -11.99
C HIS A 96 10.47 -4.72 -12.56
N LEU A 97 9.61 -3.99 -13.26
CA LEU A 97 8.46 -4.53 -13.98
C LEU A 97 8.85 -4.85 -15.41
N HIS A 98 8.60 -6.09 -15.82
CA HIS A 98 8.81 -6.58 -17.17
C HIS A 98 7.58 -7.33 -17.69
N GLY A 99 7.23 -7.13 -18.97
CA GLY A 99 6.13 -7.83 -19.63
C GLY A 99 5.70 -7.17 -20.94
N GLY A 100 5.74 -7.91 -22.05
CA GLY A 100 5.43 -7.35 -23.38
C GLY A 100 6.39 -6.21 -23.75
N ALA A 101 5.84 -5.01 -23.98
CA ALA A 101 6.61 -3.78 -24.24
C ALA A 101 6.89 -2.95 -22.97
N LEU A 102 6.52 -3.46 -21.78
CA LEU A 102 6.73 -2.80 -20.51
C LEU A 102 8.10 -3.18 -19.95
N ASP A 103 8.91 -2.15 -19.68
CA ASP A 103 10.18 -2.24 -18.98
C ASP A 103 10.31 -0.98 -18.11
N ARG A 104 10.02 -1.11 -16.81
CA ARG A 104 10.08 0.01 -15.86
C ARG A 104 10.88 -0.41 -14.65
N THR A 105 11.83 0.44 -14.25
CA THR A 105 12.63 0.23 -13.05
C THR A 105 12.52 1.44 -12.14
N VAL A 106 12.26 1.20 -10.87
CA VAL A 106 12.27 2.22 -9.82
C VAL A 106 13.08 1.73 -8.62
N VAL A 107 13.59 2.65 -7.82
CA VAL A 107 14.24 2.35 -6.54
C VAL A 107 13.39 2.98 -5.44
N ALA A 108 13.04 2.18 -4.46
CA ALA A 108 12.21 2.60 -3.33
C ALA A 108 13.02 2.52 -2.03
N ASN A 109 12.75 3.45 -1.11
CA ASN A 109 13.10 3.24 0.30
C ASN A 109 12.34 2.01 0.79
N GLU A 110 13.05 1.06 1.38
CA GLU A 110 12.48 -0.22 1.80
C GLU A 110 11.44 -0.08 2.89
N ALA A 111 11.72 0.70 3.94
CA ALA A 111 10.80 0.91 5.04
C ALA A 111 9.53 1.63 4.57
N GLU A 112 9.68 2.66 3.71
CA GLU A 112 8.54 3.35 3.12
C GLU A 112 7.70 2.40 2.24
N PHE A 113 8.34 1.51 1.48
CA PHE A 113 7.64 0.60 0.57
C PHE A 113 6.87 -0.47 1.34
N LEU A 114 7.52 -1.12 2.31
CA LEU A 114 6.87 -2.15 3.13
C LEU A 114 5.72 -1.55 3.95
N GLU A 115 5.88 -0.33 4.49
CA GLU A 115 4.80 0.34 5.20
C GLU A 115 3.64 0.72 4.26
N ALA A 116 3.93 1.19 3.05
CA ALA A 116 2.90 1.50 2.06
C ALA A 116 2.12 0.25 1.65
N VAL A 117 2.80 -0.89 1.45
CA VAL A 117 2.15 -2.17 1.15
C VAL A 117 1.29 -2.64 2.34
N HIS A 118 1.82 -2.54 3.57
CA HIS A 118 1.06 -2.86 4.78
C HIS A 118 -0.21 -2.02 4.92
N GLY A 119 -0.09 -0.69 4.95
CA GLY A 119 -1.24 0.19 5.20
C GLY A 119 -2.32 0.10 4.13
N ARG A 120 -1.92 0.07 2.84
CA ARG A 120 -2.86 0.01 1.72
C ARG A 120 -3.42 -1.40 1.51
N GLY A 121 -2.61 -2.44 1.68
CA GLY A 121 -3.07 -3.83 1.61
C GLY A 121 -4.02 -4.18 2.74
N LYS A 122 -3.74 -3.74 3.97
CA LYS A 122 -4.67 -3.88 5.11
C LYS A 122 -6.01 -3.23 4.82
N SER A 123 -6.00 -1.96 4.38
CA SER A 123 -7.22 -1.23 4.03
C SER A 123 -8.03 -1.97 2.94
N PHE A 124 -7.35 -2.49 1.93
CA PHE A 124 -7.97 -3.29 0.88
C PHE A 124 -8.62 -4.57 1.43
N PHE A 125 -7.87 -5.42 2.15
CA PHE A 125 -8.40 -6.69 2.65
C PHE A 125 -9.51 -6.49 3.68
N GLU A 126 -9.45 -5.47 4.52
CA GLU A 126 -10.56 -5.10 5.41
C GLU A 126 -11.81 -4.69 4.62
N GLY A 127 -11.63 -3.91 3.54
CA GLY A 127 -12.70 -3.57 2.61
C GLY A 127 -13.33 -4.80 1.96
N VAL A 128 -12.51 -5.75 1.47
CA VAL A 128 -13.01 -7.02 0.91
C VAL A 128 -13.74 -7.85 1.97
N ILE A 129 -13.20 -7.97 3.19
CA ILE A 129 -13.87 -8.68 4.30
C ILE A 129 -15.24 -8.09 4.60
N SER A 130 -15.37 -6.76 4.59
CA SER A 130 -16.64 -6.08 4.83
C SER A 130 -17.70 -6.44 3.77
N GLN A 131 -17.28 -6.75 2.56
CA GLN A 131 -18.16 -7.07 1.43
C GLN A 131 -18.42 -8.57 1.30
N PHE A 132 -17.43 -9.40 1.67
CA PHE A 132 -17.46 -10.85 1.57
C PHE A 132 -17.19 -11.54 2.91
N PRO A 133 -18.03 -11.33 3.95
CA PRO A 133 -17.77 -11.82 5.30
C PRO A 133 -17.71 -13.36 5.39
N THR A 134 -18.35 -14.07 4.45
CA THR A 134 -18.32 -15.55 4.39
C THR A 134 -16.94 -16.11 3.98
N GLN A 135 -16.08 -15.28 3.39
CA GLN A 135 -14.75 -15.64 2.91
C GLN A 135 -13.63 -15.19 3.88
N LEU A 136 -14.01 -14.79 5.10
CA LEU A 136 -13.10 -14.23 6.10
C LEU A 136 -11.84 -15.07 6.31
N SER A 137 -11.93 -16.40 6.40
CA SER A 137 -10.77 -17.26 6.67
C SER A 137 -9.70 -17.16 5.57
N VAL A 138 -10.12 -17.10 4.31
CA VAL A 138 -9.22 -16.99 3.16
C VAL A 138 -8.61 -15.59 3.12
N ILE A 139 -9.43 -14.55 3.25
CA ILE A 139 -8.96 -13.17 3.14
C ILE A 139 -8.07 -12.77 4.33
N ALA A 140 -8.44 -13.19 5.55
CA ALA A 140 -7.68 -12.91 6.77
C ALA A 140 -6.25 -13.46 6.71
N THR A 141 -6.01 -14.54 5.96
CA THR A 141 -4.66 -15.10 5.80
C THR A 141 -3.69 -14.05 5.25
N TYR A 142 -4.08 -13.25 4.26
CA TYR A 142 -3.22 -12.22 3.68
C TYR A 142 -3.13 -10.96 4.55
N ARG A 143 -4.24 -10.58 5.21
CA ARG A 143 -4.21 -9.51 6.21
C ARG A 143 -3.22 -9.84 7.34
N ASP A 144 -3.27 -11.04 7.88
CA ASP A 144 -2.44 -11.46 9.01
C ASP A 144 -0.95 -11.54 8.60
N LYS A 145 -0.65 -11.92 7.35
CA LYS A 145 0.71 -11.83 6.79
C LYS A 145 1.23 -10.38 6.75
N LEU A 146 0.37 -9.41 6.42
CA LEU A 146 0.77 -7.99 6.42
C LEU A 146 1.02 -7.47 7.84
N GLU A 147 0.25 -7.92 8.83
CA GLU A 147 0.49 -7.59 10.24
C GLU A 147 1.83 -8.18 10.72
N GLU A 148 2.12 -9.44 10.41
CA GLU A 148 3.41 -10.07 10.75
C GLU A 148 4.59 -9.34 10.07
N LEU A 149 4.44 -8.96 8.80
CA LEU A 149 5.45 -8.15 8.09
C LEU A 149 5.67 -6.81 8.79
N HIS A 150 4.61 -6.15 9.22
CA HIS A 150 4.68 -4.86 9.91
C HIS A 150 5.34 -4.98 11.29
N GLU A 151 4.97 -5.97 12.09
CA GLU A 151 5.59 -6.22 13.40
C GLU A 151 7.11 -6.47 13.26
N ASN A 152 7.52 -7.21 12.23
CA ASN A 152 8.93 -7.53 11.98
C ASN A 152 9.75 -6.34 11.47
N SER A 153 9.13 -5.39 10.76
CA SER A 153 9.83 -4.27 10.09
C SER A 153 9.74 -2.93 10.83
N SER A 154 8.61 -2.65 11.50
CA SER A 154 8.30 -1.34 12.09
C SER A 154 9.16 -0.98 13.30
N HIS A 155 9.56 -1.96 14.11
CA HIS A 155 10.35 -1.72 15.33
C HIS A 155 11.84 -1.44 15.06
N ALA A 156 12.35 -1.85 13.90
CA ALA A 156 13.77 -1.72 13.57
C ALA A 156 14.12 -0.37 12.93
N VAL A 157 13.12 0.39 12.46
CA VAL A 157 13.31 1.57 11.63
C VAL A 157 12.61 2.79 12.24
N ARG A 158 13.19 3.98 12.05
CA ARG A 158 12.55 5.22 12.47
C ARG A 158 11.27 5.45 11.68
N TRP A 159 10.22 5.88 12.36
CA TRP A 159 8.93 6.16 11.74
C TRP A 159 9.01 7.19 10.60
N GLU A 160 9.97 8.11 10.64
CA GLU A 160 10.16 9.07 9.56
C GLU A 160 10.52 8.42 8.22
N GLU A 161 11.23 7.30 8.26
CA GLU A 161 11.62 6.54 7.07
C GLU A 161 10.45 5.75 6.50
N ARG A 162 9.41 5.48 7.31
CA ARG A 162 8.25 4.65 6.93
C ARG A 162 7.19 5.39 6.11
N ILE A 163 7.16 6.73 6.13
CA ILE A 163 6.12 7.52 5.44
C ILE A 163 6.67 8.61 4.50
N GLY A 164 7.99 8.77 4.44
CA GLY A 164 8.66 9.76 3.61
C GLY A 164 8.58 11.19 4.13
N SER A 165 9.50 12.04 3.63
CA SER A 165 9.76 13.38 4.16
C SER A 165 8.56 14.33 4.12
N GLN A 166 7.72 14.25 3.09
CA GLN A 166 6.55 15.12 2.94
C GLN A 166 5.49 14.85 4.02
N LYS A 167 5.21 13.58 4.32
CA LYS A 167 4.25 13.19 5.36
C LYS A 167 4.80 13.47 6.76
N VAL A 168 6.10 13.25 6.98
CA VAL A 168 6.81 13.65 8.21
C VAL A 168 6.68 15.15 8.47
N ALA A 169 6.85 15.98 7.44
CA ALA A 169 6.71 17.42 7.56
C ALA A 169 5.27 17.82 7.95
N ALA A 170 4.25 17.14 7.39
CA ALA A 170 2.86 17.38 7.76
C ALA A 170 2.57 17.01 9.23
N PHE A 171 3.09 15.88 9.71
CA PHE A 171 2.94 15.48 11.12
C PHE A 171 3.56 16.52 12.06
N ARG A 172 4.80 16.96 11.76
CA ARG A 172 5.51 17.95 12.59
C ARG A 172 4.82 19.31 12.56
N GLU A 173 4.26 19.70 11.43
CA GLU A 173 3.49 20.94 11.30
C GLU A 173 2.20 20.88 12.13
N ALA A 174 1.48 19.76 12.11
CA ALA A 174 0.29 19.55 12.95
C ALA A 174 0.63 19.58 14.45
N GLU A 175 1.69 18.89 14.88
CA GLU A 175 2.15 18.93 16.28
C GLU A 175 2.53 20.35 16.72
N ARG A 176 3.14 21.13 15.83
CA ARG A 176 3.49 22.54 16.06
C ARG A 176 2.23 23.42 16.20
N GLN A 177 1.23 23.24 15.33
CA GLN A 177 -0.02 24.01 15.38
C GLN A 177 -0.86 23.68 16.62
N ALA A 178 -0.93 22.40 16.99
CA ALA A 178 -1.67 21.94 18.17
C ALA A 178 -0.94 22.20 19.49
N GLY A 179 0.36 22.49 19.47
CA GLY A 179 1.18 22.67 20.68
C GLY A 179 1.40 21.38 21.47
N ARG A 180 1.16 20.21 20.87
CA ARG A 180 1.24 18.88 21.46
C ARG A 180 1.88 17.90 20.48
N ARG A 181 2.66 16.95 20.99
CA ARG A 181 3.18 15.83 20.20
C ARG A 181 2.22 14.65 20.21
N LEU A 182 2.21 13.89 19.11
CA LEU A 182 1.54 12.60 19.04
C LEU A 182 2.20 11.63 20.04
N THR A 183 1.39 10.91 20.78
CA THR A 183 1.85 9.73 21.53
C THR A 183 2.34 8.65 20.54
N PRO A 184 3.14 7.68 20.99
CA PRO A 184 3.56 6.57 20.13
C PRO A 184 2.38 5.84 19.48
N ALA A 185 1.31 5.57 20.22
CA ALA A 185 0.13 4.87 19.69
C ALA A 185 -0.64 5.69 18.64
N GLU A 186 -0.88 6.97 18.89
CA GLU A 186 -1.53 7.85 17.91
C GLU A 186 -0.72 7.96 16.61
N ARG A 187 0.61 8.09 16.75
CA ARG A 187 1.52 8.16 15.61
C ARG A 187 1.51 6.88 14.80
N GLU A 188 1.58 5.73 15.47
CA GLU A 188 1.55 4.42 14.81
C GLU A 188 0.25 4.20 14.03
N SER A 189 -0.89 4.49 14.67
CA SER A 189 -2.20 4.43 14.01
C SER A 189 -2.27 5.34 12.77
N LEU A 190 -1.76 6.57 12.87
CA LEU A 190 -1.73 7.51 11.73
C LEU A 190 -0.79 7.05 10.62
N ILE A 191 0.36 6.45 10.95
CA ILE A 191 1.31 5.94 9.95
C ILE A 191 0.65 4.85 9.12
N THR A 192 0.09 3.82 9.76
CA THR A 192 -0.60 2.72 9.09
C THR A 192 -1.71 3.22 8.18
N GLU A 193 -2.44 4.25 8.62
CA GLU A 193 -3.54 4.84 7.87
C GLU A 193 -3.09 5.63 6.63
N VAL A 194 -1.98 6.36 6.70
CA VAL A 194 -1.57 7.31 5.65
C VAL A 194 -0.42 6.81 4.78
N ALA A 195 0.27 5.73 5.17
CA ALA A 195 1.31 5.12 4.37
C ALA A 195 0.75 4.69 3.01
N GLY A 196 1.49 4.98 1.94
CA GLY A 196 1.03 4.72 0.57
C GLY A 196 -0.17 5.55 0.10
N CYS A 197 -0.77 6.43 0.92
CA CYS A 197 -1.92 7.23 0.48
C CYS A 197 -1.49 8.45 -0.34
N ARG A 198 -2.24 8.74 -1.40
CA ARG A 198 -2.23 10.04 -2.08
C ARG A 198 -3.08 11.05 -1.29
N ILE A 199 -2.44 11.83 -0.42
CA ILE A 199 -3.08 12.85 0.41
C ILE A 199 -2.37 14.20 0.27
N ALA A 200 -3.13 15.28 0.14
CA ALA A 200 -2.55 16.62 0.09
C ALA A 200 -1.96 17.00 1.45
N PHE A 201 -0.91 17.82 1.44
CA PHE A 201 -0.20 18.21 2.66
C PHE A 201 -1.14 18.79 3.72
N GLN A 202 -2.02 19.72 3.33
CA GLN A 202 -2.93 20.38 4.27
C GLN A 202 -4.00 19.44 4.80
N ASP A 203 -4.50 18.53 3.98
CA ASP A 203 -5.48 17.52 4.44
C ASP A 203 -4.86 16.60 5.48
N LEU A 204 -3.59 16.21 5.29
CA LEU A 204 -2.85 15.43 6.27
C LEU A 204 -2.62 16.21 7.58
N VAL A 205 -2.20 17.48 7.49
CA VAL A 205 -2.06 18.34 8.68
C VAL A 205 -3.38 18.39 9.47
N MET A 206 -4.49 18.66 8.79
CA MET A 206 -5.81 18.73 9.44
C MET A 206 -6.23 17.39 10.05
N ARG A 207 -5.91 16.28 9.39
CA ARG A 207 -6.20 14.93 9.91
C ARG A 207 -5.43 14.64 11.19
N VAL A 208 -4.13 14.98 11.24
CA VAL A 208 -3.31 14.83 12.44
C VAL A 208 -3.80 15.73 13.58
N ILE A 209 -4.17 16.99 13.29
CA ILE A 209 -4.74 17.91 14.29
C ILE A 209 -6.00 17.31 14.92
N ARG A 210 -6.92 16.72 14.13
CA ARG A 210 -8.14 16.08 14.66
C ARG A 210 -7.84 14.92 15.62
N VAL A 211 -6.74 14.19 15.42
CA VAL A 211 -6.31 13.15 16.37
C VAL A 211 -5.79 13.82 17.66
N LEU A 212 -4.96 14.85 17.52
CA LEU A 212 -4.39 15.59 18.65
C LEU A 212 -5.44 16.29 19.54
N GLU A 213 -6.57 16.69 18.97
CA GLU A 213 -7.70 17.32 19.69
C GLU A 213 -8.58 16.32 20.46
N LYS A 214 -8.56 15.03 20.09
CA LYS A 214 -9.41 14.00 20.70
C LYS A 214 -8.80 13.35 21.95
N GLY A 215 -7.48 13.41 22.12
CA GLY A 215 -6.73 12.82 23.24
C GLY A 215 -6.08 13.89 24.09
#